data_AF-W6XSE7-F1
#
_entry.id   AF-W6XSE7-F1
#
_cell.length_a   1.000
_cell.length_b   1.000
_cell.length_c   1.000
_cell.angle_alpha   90.00
_cell.angle_beta   90.00
_cell.angle_gamma   90.00
#
_symmetry.space_group_name_H-M   'P 1'
#
loop_
_entity.id
_entity.type
_entity.pdbx_description
1 polymer ?
#
loop_
_entity_poly.entity_id
_entity_poly.type
_entity_poly.pdbx_seq_one_letter_code
_entity_poly.pdbx_strand_id
1 'polypeptide(L)'
;MAPAEDAATDAVTLTTTKHQEVFTFLRPTFDAHAYPGLGAQLGGPNSAAYADYTPEAALPGQPLERAESVVAFHMLPYVRPSVLYVFGSESHYTACEPTADKVESTGVGIGGSGGAAKGRVAEVTVQGVGHLIPMEAVDETAEVSVKWLGDEMAAWREKEIVERSEWAYIPDEQKRTISDQYLEALRSETKSDAAPISKL
;
A
#
# COMPACT_ATOMS: atom_id res chain seq x y z
N MET A 1 34.87 -6.31 -5.39
CA MET A 1 35.05 -4.85 -5.46
C MET A 1 35.74 -4.44 -4.17
N ALA A 2 37.04 -4.12 -4.23
CA ALA A 2 37.76 -3.64 -3.05
C ALA A 2 37.14 -2.30 -2.60
N PRO A 3 37.07 -2.00 -1.29
CA PRO A 3 36.62 -0.69 -0.85
C PRO A 3 37.63 0.36 -1.34
N ALA A 4 37.13 1.40 -2.00
CA ALA A 4 37.92 2.58 -2.28
C ALA A 4 38.21 3.29 -0.95
N GLU A 5 39.48 3.51 -0.65
CA GLU A 5 39.93 4.39 0.43
C GLU A 5 39.73 5.84 0.00
N ASP A 6 38.57 6.40 0.31
CA ASP A 6 38.40 7.86 0.39
C ASP A 6 38.48 8.27 1.87
N ALA A 7 39.70 8.39 2.38
CA ALA A 7 39.95 8.93 3.71
C ALA A 7 39.98 10.47 3.66
N ALA A 8 38.82 11.09 3.43
CA ALA A 8 38.62 12.46 3.89
C ALA A 8 38.42 12.41 5.41
N THR A 9 39.21 13.18 6.15
CA THR A 9 39.33 13.10 7.62
C THR A 9 38.04 13.44 8.39
N ASP A 10 37.02 13.97 7.70
CA ASP A 10 35.70 14.29 8.24
C ASP A 10 34.57 13.45 7.61
N ALA A 11 34.90 12.34 6.93
CA ALA A 11 33.90 11.45 6.35
C ALA A 11 33.11 10.75 7.45
N VAL A 12 31.80 11.02 7.50
CA VAL A 12 30.85 10.30 8.36
C VAL A 12 30.24 9.14 7.57
N THR A 13 30.04 8.00 8.23
CA THR A 13 29.33 6.84 7.68
C THR A 13 28.17 6.45 8.60
N LEU A 14 27.14 5.83 8.05
CA LEU A 14 26.06 5.23 8.84
C LEU A 14 26.64 4.16 9.79
N THR A 15 26.08 4.06 10.99
CA THR A 15 26.39 2.98 11.93
C THR A 15 25.79 1.64 11.49
N THR A 16 24.81 1.68 10.58
CA THR A 16 24.22 0.51 9.94
C THR A 16 25.21 -0.08 8.95
N THR A 17 25.43 -1.39 9.04
CA THR A 17 26.33 -2.06 8.07
C THR A 17 25.66 -2.19 6.71
N LYS A 18 26.45 -2.21 5.63
CA LYS A 18 25.95 -2.49 4.27
C LYS A 18 25.15 -3.80 4.20
N HIS A 19 25.50 -4.79 5.02
CA HIS A 19 24.75 -6.05 5.10
C HIS A 19 23.32 -5.84 5.63
N GLN A 20 23.19 -5.09 6.72
CA GLN A 20 21.89 -4.76 7.30
C GLN A 20 21.03 -3.95 6.33
N GLU A 21 21.62 -3.01 5.59
CA GLU A 21 20.88 -2.27 4.55
C GLU A 21 20.36 -3.20 3.46
N VAL A 22 21.22 -4.05 2.89
CA VAL A 22 20.82 -4.97 1.80
C VAL A 22 19.73 -5.94 2.25
N PHE A 23 19.75 -6.41 3.49
CA PHE A 23 18.69 -7.29 4.03
C PHE A 23 17.31 -6.64 4.09
N THR A 24 17.21 -5.31 4.01
CA THR A 24 15.91 -4.62 3.89
C THR A 24 15.34 -4.64 2.47
N PHE A 25 16.18 -4.87 1.45
CA PHE A 25 15.76 -4.83 0.04
C PHE A 25 15.39 -6.20 -0.50
N LEU A 26 16.15 -7.24 -0.16
CA LEU A 26 16.08 -8.53 -0.85
C LEU A 26 16.19 -9.67 0.15
N ARG A 27 15.34 -10.68 0.01
CA ARG A 27 15.44 -11.92 0.79
C ARG A 27 16.00 -13.04 -0.09
N PRO A 28 17.00 -13.80 0.36
CA PRO A 28 17.51 -14.93 -0.41
C PRO A 28 16.49 -16.06 -0.43
N THR A 29 16.30 -16.70 -1.58
CA THR A 29 15.46 -17.91 -1.73
C THR A 29 16.27 -19.20 -1.49
N PHE A 30 17.47 -19.04 -0.93
CA PHE A 30 18.43 -20.10 -0.61
C PHE A 30 18.94 -19.90 0.81
N ASP A 31 19.49 -20.96 1.41
CA ASP A 31 20.12 -20.87 2.72
C ASP A 31 21.52 -20.24 2.58
N ALA A 32 21.64 -18.97 2.95
CA ALA A 32 22.90 -18.21 2.91
C ALA A 32 23.96 -18.72 3.92
N HIS A 33 23.56 -19.59 4.85
CA HIS A 33 24.42 -20.18 5.88
C HIS A 33 24.55 -21.70 5.75
N ALA A 34 23.93 -22.32 4.73
CA ALA A 34 24.09 -23.73 4.46
C ALA A 34 25.58 -24.05 4.25
N TYR A 35 26.08 -25.01 5.02
CA TYR A 35 27.40 -25.58 4.79
C TYR A 35 27.48 -26.14 3.35
N PRO A 36 28.62 -25.99 2.65
CA PRO A 36 28.80 -26.58 1.32
C PRO A 36 28.48 -28.07 1.35
N GLY A 37 27.46 -28.50 0.60
CA GLY A 37 27.02 -29.90 0.54
C GLY A 37 25.78 -30.25 1.36
N LEU A 38 25.25 -29.33 2.18
CA LEU A 38 23.98 -29.50 2.90
C LEU A 38 22.86 -28.65 2.26
N GLY A 39 22.73 -28.76 0.93
CA GLY A 39 21.68 -28.07 0.19
C GLY A 39 20.30 -28.65 0.54
N ALA A 40 19.35 -27.74 0.81
CA ALA A 40 17.90 -27.98 0.82
C ALA A 40 17.23 -28.56 2.08
N GLN A 41 17.63 -28.14 3.31
CA GLN A 41 16.76 -28.34 4.48
C GLN A 41 16.10 -27.06 5.02
N LEU A 42 16.69 -25.89 4.83
CA LEU A 42 16.18 -24.64 5.40
C LEU A 42 15.82 -23.56 4.37
N GLY A 43 16.31 -23.65 3.13
CA GLY A 43 16.08 -22.67 2.07
C GLY A 43 15.50 -23.32 0.81
N GLY A 44 14.40 -22.75 0.33
CA GLY A 44 13.76 -23.14 -0.92
C GLY A 44 12.25 -22.86 -0.91
N PRO A 45 11.58 -22.85 -2.08
CA PRO A 45 10.16 -22.55 -2.23
C PRO A 45 9.21 -23.37 -1.35
N ASN A 46 9.66 -24.53 -0.86
CA ASN A 46 8.89 -25.47 -0.05
C ASN A 46 9.31 -25.50 1.43
N SER A 47 10.19 -24.59 1.87
CA SER A 47 10.61 -24.48 3.26
C SER A 47 9.55 -23.73 4.09
N ALA A 48 9.28 -24.20 5.31
CA ALA A 48 8.33 -23.55 6.22
C ALA A 48 8.69 -22.09 6.56
N ALA A 49 9.95 -21.70 6.38
CA ALA A 49 10.41 -20.31 6.56
C ALA A 49 10.09 -19.40 5.35
N TYR A 50 9.67 -19.96 4.22
CA TYR A 50 9.38 -19.27 2.95
C TYR A 50 7.96 -19.56 2.45
N ALA A 51 7.00 -19.73 3.36
CA ALA A 51 5.59 -20.00 3.02
C ALA A 51 4.94 -18.88 2.18
N ASP A 52 5.53 -17.69 2.17
CA ASP A 52 5.11 -16.53 1.37
C ASP A 52 5.76 -16.48 -0.03
N TYR A 53 6.62 -17.46 -0.37
CA TYR A 53 7.25 -17.53 -1.69
C TYR A 53 6.20 -17.83 -2.76
N THR A 54 5.96 -16.83 -3.60
CA THR A 54 5.10 -16.92 -4.78
C THR A 54 5.94 -16.60 -6.03
N PRO A 55 5.67 -17.21 -7.20
CA PRO A 55 6.37 -16.87 -8.44
C PRO A 55 6.37 -15.37 -8.74
N GLU A 56 5.32 -14.66 -8.33
CA GLU A 56 5.15 -13.22 -8.46
C GLU A 56 6.09 -12.41 -7.57
N ALA A 57 6.48 -12.96 -6.40
CA ALA A 57 7.42 -12.34 -5.48
C ALA A 57 8.89 -12.54 -5.86
N ALA A 58 9.18 -13.45 -6.79
CA ALA A 58 10.54 -13.76 -7.22
C ALA A 58 11.13 -12.66 -8.11
N LEU A 59 12.41 -12.31 -7.89
CA LEU A 59 13.12 -11.42 -8.80
C LEU A 59 13.49 -12.17 -10.09
N PRO A 60 13.15 -11.66 -11.27
CA PRO A 60 13.47 -12.32 -12.53
C PRO A 60 14.96 -12.64 -12.68
N GLY A 61 15.28 -13.91 -12.83
CA GLY A 61 16.65 -14.40 -13.05
C GLY A 61 17.57 -14.34 -11.83
N GLN A 62 17.04 -14.08 -10.63
CA GLN A 62 17.84 -13.98 -9.40
C GLN A 62 17.30 -14.91 -8.31
N PRO A 63 18.17 -15.49 -7.45
CA PRO A 63 17.75 -16.32 -6.32
C PRO A 63 17.34 -15.45 -5.11
N LEU A 64 16.55 -14.41 -5.37
CA LEU A 64 16.10 -13.41 -4.40
C LEU A 64 14.61 -13.16 -4.59
N GLU A 65 13.90 -12.80 -3.52
CA GLU A 65 12.47 -12.47 -3.54
C GLU A 65 12.14 -11.21 -2.72
N ARG A 66 10.94 -10.67 -2.96
CA ARG A 66 10.31 -9.61 -2.16
C ARG A 66 8.77 -9.62 -2.24
N ALA A 67 8.13 -10.47 -1.43
CA ALA A 67 6.69 -10.65 -1.43
C ALA A 67 5.88 -9.42 -0.99
N GLU A 68 6.45 -8.52 -0.19
CA GLU A 68 5.71 -7.40 0.42
C GLU A 68 5.10 -6.46 -0.63
N SER A 69 5.81 -6.23 -1.75
CA SER A 69 5.33 -5.39 -2.84
C SER A 69 4.12 -5.98 -3.56
N VAL A 70 4.14 -7.30 -3.78
CA VAL A 70 3.04 -8.08 -4.39
C VAL A 70 1.82 -8.09 -3.48
N VAL A 71 2.02 -8.37 -2.18
CA VAL A 71 0.94 -8.33 -1.19
C VAL A 71 0.33 -6.93 -1.11
N ALA A 72 1.15 -5.88 -1.06
CA ALA A 72 0.67 -4.50 -1.03
C ALA A 72 -0.16 -4.17 -2.28
N PHE A 73 0.28 -4.60 -3.47
CA PHE A 73 -0.45 -4.40 -4.72
C PHE A 73 -1.84 -5.06 -4.68
N HIS A 74 -1.94 -6.31 -4.22
CA HIS A 74 -3.24 -6.99 -4.07
C HIS A 74 -4.15 -6.39 -3.01
N MET A 75 -3.60 -5.60 -2.08
CA MET A 75 -4.37 -4.89 -1.06
C MET A 75 -4.85 -3.50 -1.52
N LEU A 76 -4.35 -2.97 -2.64
CA LEU A 76 -4.74 -1.66 -3.18
C LEU A 76 -6.27 -1.49 -3.34
N PRO A 77 -7.06 -2.49 -3.81
CA PRO A 77 -8.51 -2.35 -3.93
C PRO A 77 -9.23 -1.98 -2.64
N TYR A 78 -8.67 -2.32 -1.47
CA TYR A 78 -9.32 -2.14 -0.18
C TYR A 78 -8.88 -0.85 0.54
N VAL A 79 -8.06 -0.02 -0.10
CA VAL A 79 -7.61 1.26 0.49
C VAL A 79 -8.80 2.21 0.62
N ARG A 80 -9.15 2.52 1.87
CA ARG A 80 -10.22 3.45 2.28
C ARG A 80 -9.90 4.94 2.15
N PRO A 81 -8.72 5.43 2.55
CA PRO A 81 -8.40 6.83 2.39
C PRO A 81 -8.26 7.21 0.91
N SER A 82 -8.26 8.51 0.65
CA SER A 82 -7.83 9.06 -0.63
C SER A 82 -6.32 8.86 -0.81
N VAL A 83 -5.89 8.77 -2.07
CA VAL A 83 -4.48 8.52 -2.42
C VAL A 83 -4.04 9.46 -3.54
N LEU A 84 -2.91 10.13 -3.35
CA LEU A 84 -2.18 10.78 -4.44
C LEU A 84 -0.92 9.96 -4.71
N TYR A 85 -0.78 9.48 -5.94
CA TYR A 85 0.47 8.93 -6.43
C TYR A 85 1.34 10.04 -7.00
N VAL A 86 2.62 10.07 -6.61
CA VAL A 86 3.63 10.99 -7.17
C VAL A 86 4.68 10.11 -7.85
N PHE A 87 4.80 10.25 -9.16
CA PHE A 87 5.75 9.51 -9.99
C PHE A 87 6.86 10.44 -10.50
N GLY A 88 8.07 9.89 -10.66
CA GLY A 88 9.18 10.56 -11.35
C GLY A 88 9.28 10.03 -12.79
N SER A 89 9.42 10.92 -13.77
CA SER A 89 9.46 10.54 -15.18
C SER A 89 10.68 9.69 -15.57
N GLU A 90 11.78 9.80 -14.81
CA GLU A 90 13.02 9.05 -15.03
C GLU A 90 13.18 7.87 -14.07
N SER A 91 12.18 7.62 -13.21
CA SER A 91 12.18 6.47 -12.31
C SER A 91 12.09 5.17 -13.11
N HIS A 92 13.00 4.23 -12.83
CA HIS A 92 12.94 2.87 -13.36
C HIS A 92 11.59 2.20 -13.06
N TYR A 93 10.96 2.51 -11.93
CA TYR A 93 9.66 1.97 -11.55
C TYR A 93 8.47 2.61 -12.25
N THR A 94 8.66 3.78 -12.89
CA THR A 94 7.63 4.37 -13.76
C THR A 94 7.67 3.73 -15.15
N ALA A 95 8.86 3.35 -15.63
CA ALA A 95 9.03 2.73 -16.94
C ALA A 95 8.76 1.21 -16.94
N CYS A 96 9.08 0.51 -15.86
CA CYS A 96 9.00 -0.95 -15.80
C CYS A 96 7.74 -1.52 -15.14
N GLU A 97 7.00 -0.71 -14.38
CA GLU A 97 5.71 -1.10 -13.79
C GLU A 97 4.63 -0.16 -14.33
N PRO A 98 3.47 -0.69 -14.78
CA PRO A 98 2.38 0.18 -15.20
C PRO A 98 1.88 0.99 -14.00
N THR A 99 2.20 2.28 -13.97
CA THR A 99 1.68 3.21 -12.95
C THR A 99 0.16 3.27 -12.98
N ALA A 100 -0.43 3.12 -14.17
CA ALA A 100 -1.86 3.01 -14.40
C ALA A 100 -2.49 1.88 -13.57
N ASP A 101 -1.88 0.69 -13.52
CA ASP A 101 -2.43 -0.44 -12.77
C ASP A 101 -2.54 -0.12 -11.26
N LYS A 102 -1.57 0.62 -10.71
CA LYS A 102 -1.62 1.08 -9.30
C LYS A 102 -2.78 2.03 -9.09
N VAL A 103 -2.95 3.01 -9.97
CA VAL A 103 -4.02 4.02 -9.87
C VAL A 103 -5.40 3.38 -10.07
N GLU A 104 -5.55 2.52 -11.06
CA GLU A 104 -6.81 1.87 -11.42
C GLU A 104 -7.26 0.84 -10.39
N SER A 105 -6.32 0.13 -9.77
CA SER A 105 -6.63 -0.88 -8.74
C SER A 105 -6.92 -0.27 -7.37
N THR A 106 -6.51 0.98 -7.10
CA THR A 106 -6.59 1.53 -5.75
C THR A 106 -8.01 1.93 -5.35
N GLY A 107 -8.47 1.40 -4.23
CA GLY A 107 -9.73 1.77 -3.58
C GLY A 107 -10.99 1.33 -4.32
N VAL A 108 -10.90 0.54 -5.39
CA VAL A 108 -12.07 0.11 -6.19
C VAL A 108 -12.83 -1.09 -5.62
N GLY A 109 -12.24 -1.77 -4.63
CA GLY A 109 -12.82 -2.94 -3.99
C GLY A 109 -13.92 -2.60 -2.98
N ILE A 110 -14.58 -3.65 -2.47
CA ILE A 110 -15.62 -3.50 -1.44
C ILE A 110 -15.02 -2.84 -0.20
N GLY A 111 -15.65 -1.75 0.22
CA GLY A 111 -15.17 -0.97 1.35
C GLY A 111 -13.94 -0.11 1.07
N GLY A 112 -13.47 -0.02 -0.19
CA GLY A 112 -12.44 0.91 -0.61
C GLY A 112 -12.96 2.35 -0.75
N SER A 113 -12.07 3.28 -1.09
CA SER A 113 -12.39 4.70 -1.26
C SER A 113 -13.34 4.98 -2.44
N GLY A 114 -13.47 4.05 -3.38
CA GLY A 114 -14.14 4.22 -4.66
C GLY A 114 -13.21 4.66 -5.79
N GLY A 115 -11.90 4.74 -5.53
CA GLY A 115 -10.86 4.90 -6.53
C GLY A 115 -10.88 6.23 -7.29
N ALA A 116 -10.21 6.23 -8.45
CA ALA A 116 -10.13 7.39 -9.33
C ALA A 116 -11.51 7.83 -9.86
N ALA A 117 -12.41 6.88 -10.11
CA ALA A 117 -13.78 7.16 -10.57
C ALA A 117 -14.62 8.00 -9.60
N LYS A 118 -14.31 7.94 -8.28
CA LYS A 118 -14.94 8.78 -7.24
C LYS A 118 -14.11 10.03 -6.92
N GLY A 119 -13.05 10.31 -7.67
CA GLY A 119 -12.11 11.40 -7.40
C GLY A 119 -11.33 11.20 -6.11
N ARG A 120 -11.20 9.96 -5.62
CA ARG A 120 -10.50 9.64 -4.37
C ARG A 120 -9.05 9.21 -4.59
N VAL A 121 -8.69 8.88 -5.83
CA VAL A 121 -7.33 8.55 -6.23
C VAL A 121 -6.92 9.46 -7.39
N ALA A 122 -5.72 10.01 -7.32
CA ALA A 122 -5.12 10.82 -8.37
C ALA A 122 -3.64 10.48 -8.53
N GLU A 123 -3.05 10.91 -9.63
CA GLU A 123 -1.61 10.82 -9.87
C GLU A 123 -1.05 12.13 -10.42
N VAL A 124 0.26 12.34 -10.19
CA VAL A 124 1.06 13.39 -10.81
C VAL A 124 2.43 12.82 -11.20
N THR A 125 2.98 13.27 -12.32
CA THR A 125 4.33 12.88 -12.75
C THR A 125 5.25 14.10 -12.80
N VAL A 126 6.25 14.09 -11.91
CA VAL A 126 7.34 15.06 -11.84
C VAL A 126 8.37 14.78 -12.93
N GLN A 127 8.67 15.79 -13.74
CA GLN A 127 9.56 15.64 -14.91
C GLN A 127 11.03 15.75 -14.52
N GLY A 128 11.89 14.93 -15.14
CA GLY A 128 13.34 14.93 -14.94
C GLY A 128 13.79 14.39 -13.58
N VAL A 129 12.94 13.59 -12.91
CA VAL A 129 13.18 13.09 -11.56
C VAL A 129 13.16 11.56 -11.53
N GLY A 130 14.12 11.00 -10.82
CA GLY A 130 14.31 9.57 -10.61
C GLY A 130 13.39 8.97 -9.54
N HIS A 131 13.86 7.90 -8.91
CA HIS A 131 13.06 7.14 -7.94
C HIS A 131 12.92 7.85 -6.59
N LEU A 132 13.93 8.63 -6.17
CA LEU A 132 13.96 9.25 -4.85
C LEU A 132 13.34 10.65 -4.90
N ILE A 133 12.09 10.73 -5.40
CA ILE A 133 11.38 11.98 -5.71
C ILE A 133 11.42 13.00 -4.53
N PRO A 134 11.14 12.62 -3.27
CA PRO A 134 11.18 13.57 -2.15
C PRO A 134 12.57 14.10 -1.81
N MET A 135 13.63 13.48 -2.33
CA MET A 135 15.03 13.89 -2.12
C MET A 135 15.57 14.67 -3.33
N GLU A 136 15.08 14.38 -4.53
CA GLU A 136 15.51 15.02 -5.78
C GLU A 136 14.73 16.30 -6.09
N ALA A 137 13.41 16.32 -5.82
CA ALA A 137 12.52 17.44 -6.07
C ALA A 137 11.70 17.77 -4.82
N VAL A 138 12.40 18.21 -3.77
CA VAL A 138 11.84 18.50 -2.43
C VAL A 138 10.67 19.47 -2.51
N ASP A 139 10.88 20.64 -3.14
CA ASP A 139 9.89 21.72 -3.17
C ASP A 139 8.64 21.31 -3.96
N GLU A 140 8.81 20.71 -5.14
CA GLU A 140 7.69 20.25 -5.96
C GLU A 140 6.90 19.13 -5.27
N THR A 141 7.60 18.17 -4.64
CA THR A 141 6.96 17.10 -3.87
C THR A 141 6.15 17.68 -2.70
N ALA A 142 6.68 18.67 -2.00
CA ALA A 142 5.98 19.34 -0.91
C ALA A 142 4.74 20.08 -1.41
N GLU A 143 4.85 20.81 -2.53
CA GLU A 143 3.76 21.57 -3.11
C GLU A 143 2.57 20.67 -3.52
N VAL A 144 2.84 19.58 -4.27
CA VAL A 144 1.77 18.66 -4.68
C VAL A 144 1.13 17.95 -3.48
N SER A 145 1.92 17.60 -2.47
CA SER A 145 1.44 16.93 -1.26
C SER A 145 0.55 17.85 -0.42
N VAL A 146 0.99 19.10 -0.20
CA VAL A 146 0.24 20.08 0.59
C VAL A 146 -1.06 20.44 -0.10
N LYS A 147 -1.06 20.62 -1.42
CA LYS A 147 -2.28 20.88 -2.18
C LYS A 147 -3.30 19.76 -1.98
N TRP A 148 -2.90 18.51 -2.19
CA TRP A 148 -3.79 17.35 -2.05
C TRP A 148 -4.33 17.20 -0.63
N LEU A 149 -3.46 17.31 0.38
CA LEU A 149 -3.86 17.24 1.78
C LEU A 149 -4.82 18.39 2.14
N GLY A 150 -4.60 19.59 1.60
CA GLY A 150 -5.48 20.73 1.81
C GLY A 150 -6.90 20.46 1.30
N ASP A 151 -7.02 19.98 0.07
CA ASP A 151 -8.29 19.62 -0.57
C ASP A 151 -9.03 18.53 0.23
N GLU A 152 -8.30 17.49 0.68
CA GLU A 152 -8.86 16.40 1.47
C GLU A 152 -9.29 16.82 2.89
N MET A 153 -8.51 17.68 3.54
CA MET A 153 -8.86 18.23 4.86
C MET A 153 -10.10 19.11 4.78
N ALA A 154 -10.29 19.88 3.71
CA ALA A 154 -11.49 20.67 3.49
C ALA A 154 -12.71 19.76 3.32
N ALA A 155 -12.62 18.75 2.44
CA ALA A 155 -13.70 17.79 2.21
C ALA A 155 -14.04 16.98 3.47
N TRP A 156 -13.05 16.63 4.29
CA TRP A 156 -13.29 15.96 5.57
C TRP A 156 -14.05 16.84 6.56
N ARG A 157 -13.67 18.12 6.70
CA ARG A 157 -14.37 19.06 7.60
C ARG A 157 -15.83 19.27 7.20
N GLU A 158 -16.12 19.35 5.91
CA GLU A 158 -17.50 19.47 5.43
C GLU A 158 -18.34 18.24 5.84
N LYS A 159 -17.82 17.03 5.63
CA LYS A 159 -18.48 15.79 6.06
C LYS A 159 -18.69 15.76 7.57
N GLU A 160 -17.68 16.16 8.34
CA GLU A 160 -17.77 16.21 9.80
C GLU A 160 -18.86 17.18 10.27
N ILE A 161 -19.00 18.34 9.64
CA ILE A 161 -20.05 19.32 9.95
C ILE A 161 -21.43 18.72 9.68
N VAL A 162 -21.63 18.10 8.52
CA VAL A 162 -22.91 17.46 8.15
C VAL A 162 -23.25 16.36 9.15
N GLU A 163 -22.33 15.42 9.37
CA GLU A 163 -22.53 14.32 10.33
C GLU A 163 -22.87 14.86 11.72
N ARG A 164 -22.06 15.77 12.27
CA ARG A 164 -22.34 16.36 13.58
C ARG A 164 -23.68 17.06 13.65
N SER A 165 -24.09 17.74 12.57
CA SER A 165 -25.39 18.42 12.50
C SER A 165 -26.54 17.43 12.52
N GLU A 166 -26.47 16.36 11.72
CA GLU A 166 -27.47 15.29 11.70
C GLU A 166 -27.60 14.63 13.07
N TRP A 167 -26.46 14.29 13.70
CA TRP A 167 -26.42 13.67 15.01
C TRP A 167 -26.86 14.60 16.14
N ALA A 168 -26.78 15.93 15.97
CA ALA A 168 -27.22 16.90 16.98
C ALA A 168 -28.75 16.88 17.20
N TYR A 169 -29.53 16.53 16.17
CA TYR A 169 -30.99 16.44 16.27
C TYR A 169 -31.50 15.14 16.87
N ILE A 170 -30.63 14.14 17.05
CA ILE A 170 -31.00 12.84 17.61
C ILE A 170 -30.84 12.89 19.14
N PRO A 171 -31.88 12.56 19.93
CA PRO A 171 -31.75 12.43 21.38
C PRO A 171 -30.72 11.38 21.79
N ASP A 172 -29.99 11.62 22.87
CA ASP A 172 -28.89 10.73 23.32
C ASP A 172 -29.32 9.29 23.64
N GLU A 173 -30.54 9.11 24.14
CA GLU A 173 -31.11 7.78 24.35
C GLU A 173 -31.25 7.03 23.02
N GLN A 174 -31.80 7.68 21.99
CA GLN A 174 -32.01 7.09 20.67
C GLN A 174 -30.70 6.69 19.98
N LYS A 175 -29.62 7.45 20.21
CA LYS A 175 -28.27 7.12 19.69
C LYS A 175 -27.71 5.80 20.24
N ARG A 176 -28.24 5.31 21.37
CA ARG A 176 -27.74 4.15 22.11
C ARG A 176 -28.72 2.98 22.13
N THR A 177 -29.87 3.11 21.47
CA THR A 177 -30.91 2.10 21.41
C THR A 177 -31.19 1.71 19.96
N ILE A 178 -31.62 0.48 19.74
CA ILE A 178 -32.03 0.01 18.42
C ILE A 178 -33.33 0.72 18.02
N SER A 179 -33.38 1.30 16.82
CA SER A 179 -34.59 1.97 16.33
C SER A 179 -35.70 0.97 16.00
N ASP A 180 -36.95 1.41 16.06
CA ASP A 180 -38.10 0.57 15.69
C ASP A 180 -37.99 0.07 14.24
N GLN A 181 -37.49 0.91 13.33
CA GLN A 181 -37.24 0.53 11.94
C GLN A 181 -36.23 -0.61 11.82
N TYR A 182 -35.17 -0.58 12.64
CA TYR A 182 -34.17 -1.66 12.65
C TYR A 182 -34.77 -2.96 13.19
N LEU A 183 -35.59 -2.89 14.25
CA LEU A 183 -36.30 -4.06 14.77
C LEU A 183 -37.29 -4.63 13.76
N GLU A 184 -37.97 -3.78 12.98
CA GLU A 184 -38.87 -4.21 11.91
C GLU A 184 -38.10 -4.91 10.78
N ALA A 185 -36.97 -4.35 10.34
CA ALA A 185 -36.11 -4.97 9.34
C ALA A 185 -35.63 -6.36 9.78
N LEU A 186 -35.16 -6.50 11.03
CA LEU A 186 -34.76 -7.80 11.61
C LEU A 186 -35.92 -8.82 11.63
N ARG A 187 -37.15 -8.37 11.91
CA ARG A 187 -38.33 -9.24 11.93
C ARG A 187 -38.81 -9.61 10.53
N SER A 188 -38.52 -8.79 9.52
CA SER A 188 -38.94 -9.02 8.14
C SER A 188 -38.18 -10.18 7.46
N GLU A 189 -36.94 -10.46 7.88
CA GLU A 189 -36.14 -11.58 7.35
C GLU A 189 -36.65 -12.96 7.79
N THR A 190 -37.47 -13.05 8.84
CA THR A 190 -38.04 -14.34 9.27
C THR A 190 -39.16 -14.84 8.34
N LYS A 191 -39.53 -14.09 7.29
CA LYS A 191 -40.61 -14.43 6.35
C LYS A 191 -40.22 -14.51 4.87
N SER A 192 -38.92 -14.61 4.55
CA SER A 192 -38.47 -14.78 3.16
C SER A 192 -37.97 -16.22 2.94
N ASP A 193 -38.75 -17.02 2.21
CA ASP A 193 -38.26 -18.29 1.64
C ASP A 193 -37.00 -18.01 0.81
N ALA A 194 -35.95 -18.77 1.09
CA ALA A 194 -34.61 -18.58 0.52
C ALA A 194 -34.61 -18.70 -1.01
N ALA A 195 -34.18 -17.64 -1.70
CA ALA A 195 -33.72 -17.73 -3.08
C ALA A 195 -32.20 -18.02 -3.10
N PRO A 196 -31.71 -18.94 -3.95
CA PRO A 196 -30.31 -19.31 -3.96
C PRO A 196 -29.45 -18.16 -4.50
N ILE A 197 -28.41 -17.82 -3.74
CA ILE A 197 -27.37 -16.87 -4.15
C ILE A 197 -26.68 -17.44 -5.40
N SER A 198 -26.83 -16.76 -6.53
CA SER A 198 -26.10 -17.04 -7.75
C SER A 198 -24.59 -16.90 -7.49
N LYS A 199 -23.84 -17.96 -7.75
CA LYS A 199 -22.37 -17.98 -7.68
C LYS A 199 -21.82 -16.92 -8.66
N LEU A 200 -20.98 -16.04 -8.14
CA LEU A 200 -19.97 -15.33 -8.93
C LEU A 200 -18.86 -16.31 -9.31
#